data_AF-A0A2M8Z5X8-F1
#
_entry.id   AF-A0A2M8Z5X8-F1
#
_cell.length_a   1.000
_cell.length_b   1.000
_cell.length_c   1.000
_cell.angle_alpha   90.00
_cell.angle_beta   90.00
_cell.angle_gamma   90.00
#
_symmetry.space_group_name_H-M   'P 1'
#
loop_
_entity.id
_entity.type
_entity.pdbx_description
1 polymer ?
#
loop_
_entity_poly.entity_id
_entity_poly.type
_entity_poly.pdbx_seq_one_letter_code
_entity_poly.pdbx_strand_id
1 'polypeptide(L)'
;MKKKMMLFAAALLCGCLLAGCQKSKADQLNPVIVTSEGGQIKAESPSGVSQSELSLDEKRIIPDQSFDVELFDWGDVKFISYGPEAGDDFEDVSFYLMKDSKVIYSFPYYCENNKTDTYAGLFDSVESVGFRDVNNDNLKDIIVIINYITGAGPQGMVPRPRARIFLADKKEFHLAKDLIEDLTENMDEKDINIDDICEYLKNK
;
A
#
# COMPACT_ATOMS: atom_id res chain seq x y z
N MET A 1 -34.20 -26.90 -53.25
CA MET A 1 -32.79 -27.28 -53.49
C MET A 1 -32.05 -27.31 -52.16
N LYS A 2 -31.24 -28.37 -51.97
CA LYS A 2 -30.17 -28.59 -50.97
C LYS A 2 -30.55 -28.61 -49.47
N LYS A 3 -30.86 -29.84 -49.06
CA LYS A 3 -30.74 -30.42 -47.72
C LYS A 3 -29.32 -30.27 -47.17
N LYS A 4 -29.15 -30.16 -45.86
CA LYS A 4 -28.30 -31.09 -45.09
C LYS A 4 -28.67 -31.07 -43.60
N MET A 5 -28.84 -32.28 -43.12
CA MET A 5 -29.26 -32.76 -41.83
C MET A 5 -28.00 -33.34 -41.19
N MET A 6 -27.72 -33.04 -39.92
CA MET A 6 -26.75 -33.80 -39.15
C MET A 6 -27.36 -34.18 -37.80
N LEU A 7 -27.41 -35.50 -37.61
CA LEU A 7 -27.95 -36.22 -36.47
C LEU A 7 -26.82 -36.54 -35.47
N PHE A 8 -27.27 -36.76 -34.23
CA PHE A 8 -26.62 -37.25 -33.00
C PHE A 8 -25.69 -38.48 -33.10
N ALA A 9 -24.84 -38.63 -32.05
CA ALA A 9 -24.44 -39.85 -31.30
C ALA A 9 -22.95 -39.78 -30.91
N ALA A 10 -22.40 -40.31 -29.81
CA ALA A 10 -22.87 -40.98 -28.60
C ALA A 10 -21.70 -41.01 -27.58
N ALA A 11 -22.03 -41.19 -26.30
CA ALA A 11 -21.09 -41.40 -25.19
C ALA A 11 -20.42 -42.79 -25.24
N LEU A 12 -19.22 -42.94 -24.65
CA LEU A 12 -18.79 -44.21 -24.04
C LEU A 12 -17.77 -43.98 -22.89
N LEU A 13 -18.05 -44.63 -21.76
CA LEU A 13 -17.27 -44.72 -20.52
C LEU A 13 -16.05 -45.65 -20.64
N CYS A 14 -15.05 -45.43 -19.77
CA CYS A 14 -14.39 -46.43 -18.89
C CYS A 14 -13.31 -45.70 -18.05
N GLY A 15 -13.09 -45.87 -16.75
CA GLY A 15 -13.54 -46.89 -15.80
C GLY A 15 -12.35 -47.45 -14.99
N CYS A 16 -12.20 -46.97 -13.74
CA CYS A 16 -11.59 -47.65 -12.56
C CYS A 16 -10.05 -47.92 -12.60
N LEU A 17 -9.26 -48.12 -11.54
CA LEU A 17 -9.37 -48.64 -10.14
C LEU A 17 -8.17 -48.08 -9.33
N LEU A 18 -8.34 -47.57 -8.10
CA LEU A 18 -8.14 -48.18 -6.76
C LEU A 18 -6.69 -48.38 -6.23
N ALA A 19 -6.64 -48.28 -4.89
CA ALA A 19 -5.60 -48.61 -3.89
C ALA A 19 -4.64 -47.46 -3.53
N GLY A 20 -4.39 -47.08 -2.27
CA GLY A 20 -4.69 -47.68 -0.96
C GLY A 20 -3.45 -47.56 -0.05
N CYS A 21 -3.67 -47.56 1.28
CA CYS A 21 -2.68 -47.67 2.39
C CYS A 21 -1.90 -46.40 2.79
N GLN A 22 -1.50 -46.18 4.05
CA GLN A 22 -1.94 -46.55 5.40
C GLN A 22 -1.11 -45.71 6.40
N LYS A 23 -1.55 -45.73 7.66
CA LYS A 23 -1.16 -44.97 8.86
C LYS A 23 0.10 -45.53 9.55
N SER A 24 0.96 -44.69 10.13
CA SER A 24 1.65 -44.99 11.42
C SER A 24 2.29 -43.75 12.07
N LYS A 25 2.21 -43.73 13.40
CA LYS A 25 2.66 -42.70 14.37
C LYS A 25 4.12 -42.88 14.78
N ALA A 26 4.69 -41.75 15.21
CA ALA A 26 5.61 -41.53 16.33
C ALA A 26 6.98 -42.23 16.35
N ASP A 27 8.05 -41.42 16.47
CA ASP A 27 8.91 -41.52 17.64
C ASP A 27 9.59 -40.18 17.95
N GLN A 28 9.56 -39.80 19.23
CA GLN A 28 10.40 -38.75 19.81
C GLN A 28 11.63 -39.42 20.41
N LEU A 29 12.82 -38.83 20.25
CA LEU A 29 13.94 -38.92 21.19
C LEU A 29 15.04 -37.93 20.77
N ASN A 30 15.15 -36.81 21.49
CA ASN A 30 16.41 -36.06 21.60
C ASN A 30 17.36 -36.81 22.54
N PRO A 31 18.69 -36.64 22.43
CA PRO A 31 19.31 -35.72 23.40
C PRO A 31 20.59 -34.98 22.96
N VAL A 32 20.89 -33.93 23.74
CA VAL A 32 22.19 -33.27 24.06
C VAL A 32 22.80 -32.25 23.07
N ILE A 33 22.51 -30.98 23.37
CA ILE A 33 23.41 -29.83 23.64
C ILE A 33 24.86 -29.90 23.12
N VAL A 34 25.18 -29.01 22.18
CA VAL A 34 26.51 -28.37 22.08
C VAL A 34 26.28 -26.86 21.89
N THR A 35 26.82 -26.07 22.82
CA THR A 35 26.85 -24.61 22.78
C THR A 35 27.90 -24.15 21.76
N SER A 36 27.54 -23.27 20.83
CA SER A 36 28.47 -22.40 20.12
C SER A 36 27.73 -21.14 19.65
N GLU A 37 28.45 -20.03 19.74
CA GLU A 37 28.01 -18.64 19.71
C GLU A 37 27.64 -18.16 18.29
N GLY A 38 26.75 -17.16 18.22
CA GLY A 38 26.48 -16.41 16.99
C GLY A 38 24.99 -16.12 16.79
N GLY A 39 24.51 -15.02 17.37
CA GLY A 39 23.11 -14.60 17.27
C GLY A 39 22.65 -14.42 15.82
N GLN A 40 21.67 -15.23 15.42
CA GLN A 40 20.96 -15.07 14.16
C GLN A 40 19.91 -13.96 14.27
N ILE A 41 19.96 -13.11 13.26
CA ILE A 41 19.04 -12.03 12.94
C ILE A 41 17.66 -12.66 12.75
N LYS A 42 16.74 -12.39 13.67
CA LYS A 42 15.33 -12.74 13.52
C LYS A 42 14.70 -11.70 12.59
N ALA A 43 14.62 -12.03 11.31
CA ALA A 43 13.72 -11.33 10.39
C ALA A 43 12.28 -11.62 10.85
N GLU A 44 11.69 -10.69 11.58
CA GLU A 44 10.25 -10.68 11.83
C GLU A 44 9.59 -10.11 10.56
N SER A 45 9.03 -11.00 9.75
CA SER A 45 8.01 -10.63 8.79
C SER A 45 6.85 -9.98 9.56
N PRO A 46 6.37 -8.79 9.18
CA PRO A 46 5.13 -8.29 9.75
C PRO A 46 4.00 -9.17 9.23
N SER A 47 3.43 -9.90 10.19
CA SER A 47 2.24 -10.70 10.08
C SER A 47 1.13 -9.94 9.36
N GLY A 48 0.62 -10.53 8.27
CA GLY A 48 -0.61 -10.10 7.61
C GLY A 48 -1.74 -10.02 8.62
N VAL A 49 -2.32 -8.83 8.72
CA VAL A 49 -3.51 -8.54 9.53
C VAL A 49 -4.65 -9.42 9.03
N SER A 50 -5.33 -10.13 9.95
CA SER A 50 -6.53 -10.88 9.62
C SER A 50 -7.59 -9.94 9.05
N GLN A 51 -8.21 -10.32 7.93
CA GLN A 51 -9.30 -9.58 7.29
C GLN A 51 -10.54 -9.49 8.22
N SER A 52 -10.52 -8.58 9.20
CA SER A 52 -11.74 -7.86 9.57
C SER A 52 -12.07 -6.97 8.37
N GLU A 53 -13.31 -7.00 7.88
CA GLU A 53 -13.72 -6.05 6.84
C GLU A 53 -13.55 -4.63 7.40
N LEU A 54 -12.47 -3.95 7.00
CA LEU A 54 -12.17 -2.60 7.43
C LEU A 54 -13.24 -1.69 6.81
N SER A 55 -14.09 -1.13 7.67
CA SER A 55 -15.07 -0.11 7.31
C SER A 55 -14.49 1.25 7.66
N LEU A 56 -14.45 2.14 6.67
CA LEU A 56 -13.98 3.52 6.85
C LEU A 56 -15.15 4.41 7.29
N ASP A 57 -14.90 5.37 8.18
CA ASP A 57 -15.85 6.44 8.46
C ASP A 57 -15.86 7.42 7.29
N GLU A 58 -17.00 7.53 6.59
CA GLU A 58 -17.14 8.42 5.43
C GLU A 58 -16.77 9.87 5.73
N LYS A 59 -16.90 10.32 6.99
CA LYS A 59 -16.54 11.68 7.41
C LYS A 59 -15.04 11.96 7.37
N ARG A 60 -14.23 10.91 7.43
CA ARG A 60 -12.76 10.99 7.41
C ARG A 60 -12.21 10.85 5.99
N ILE A 61 -13.02 10.46 5.01
CA ILE A 61 -12.61 10.45 3.59
C ILE A 61 -12.45 11.90 3.12
N ILE A 62 -11.34 12.20 2.45
CA ILE A 62 -11.06 13.49 1.81
C ILE A 62 -11.51 13.37 0.34
N PRO A 63 -12.74 13.82 -0.01
CA PRO A 63 -13.35 13.44 -1.28
C PRO A 63 -12.63 14.05 -2.49
N ASP A 64 -12.17 15.28 -2.35
CA ASP A 64 -11.45 16.03 -3.41
C ASP A 64 -10.05 15.46 -3.67
N GLN A 65 -9.57 14.56 -2.80
CA GLN A 65 -8.28 13.86 -2.92
C GLN A 65 -8.44 12.34 -2.92
N SER A 66 -9.59 11.88 -3.40
CA SER A 66 -9.92 10.46 -3.56
C SER A 66 -10.40 10.21 -4.98
N PHE A 67 -9.75 9.31 -5.71
CA PHE A 67 -9.86 9.24 -7.17
C PHE A 67 -10.17 7.82 -7.63
N ASP A 68 -11.07 7.69 -8.60
CA ASP A 68 -11.16 6.49 -9.41
C ASP A 68 -9.92 6.43 -10.33
N VAL A 69 -9.21 5.30 -10.29
CA VAL A 69 -7.93 5.14 -10.98
C VAL A 69 -7.75 3.70 -11.45
N GLU A 70 -7.19 3.55 -12.64
CA GLU A 70 -6.72 2.26 -13.16
C GLU A 70 -5.23 2.08 -12.78
N LEU A 71 -4.97 1.07 -11.95
CA LEU A 71 -3.62 0.67 -11.52
C LEU A 71 -3.35 -0.76 -12.03
N PHE A 72 -2.16 -1.01 -12.59
CA PHE A 72 -1.88 -2.18 -13.44
C PHE A 72 -2.34 -3.52 -12.84
N ASP A 73 -1.90 -3.88 -11.64
CA ASP A 73 -2.26 -5.16 -11.00
C ASP A 73 -3.59 -5.15 -10.21
N TRP A 74 -4.21 -3.98 -10.08
CA TRP A 74 -5.44 -3.77 -9.32
C TRP A 74 -6.68 -3.58 -10.22
N GLY A 75 -6.46 -3.20 -11.47
CA GLY A 75 -7.48 -2.73 -12.41
C GLY A 75 -8.12 -1.43 -11.93
N ASP A 76 -9.41 -1.26 -12.23
CA ASP A 76 -10.20 -0.14 -11.72
C ASP A 76 -10.42 -0.28 -10.21
N VAL A 77 -9.94 0.72 -9.48
CA VAL A 77 -10.08 0.88 -8.03
C VAL A 77 -10.29 2.34 -7.69
N LYS A 78 -10.73 2.61 -6.46
CA LYS A 78 -10.76 3.96 -5.90
C LYS A 78 -9.62 4.14 -4.90
N PHE A 79 -8.72 5.08 -5.15
CA PHE A 79 -7.76 5.54 -4.16
C PHE A 79 -8.47 6.46 -3.16
N ILE A 80 -8.26 6.22 -1.87
CA ILE A 80 -8.88 6.98 -0.79
C ILE A 80 -7.78 7.66 0.03
N SER A 81 -7.87 8.99 0.15
CA SER A 81 -7.19 9.74 1.20
C SER A 81 -8.08 9.82 2.43
N TYR A 82 -7.59 9.41 3.59
CA TYR A 82 -8.35 9.26 4.83
C TYR A 82 -7.70 10.04 5.96
N GLY A 83 -8.33 11.14 6.36
CA GLY A 83 -7.82 12.06 7.36
C GLY A 83 -7.80 11.50 8.79
N PRO A 84 -7.14 12.20 9.71
CA PRO A 84 -7.07 11.82 11.12
C PRO A 84 -8.43 11.88 11.82
N GLU A 85 -8.53 11.18 12.94
CA GLU A 85 -9.66 11.22 13.84
C GLU A 85 -9.75 12.59 14.53
N ALA A 86 -10.97 13.10 14.67
CA ALA A 86 -11.19 14.37 15.36
C ALA A 86 -10.71 14.27 16.83
N GLY A 87 -9.75 15.12 17.19
CA GLY A 87 -9.16 15.15 18.53
C GLY A 87 -7.89 14.32 18.70
N ASP A 88 -7.41 13.65 17.66
CA ASP A 88 -6.07 13.05 17.63
C ASP A 88 -5.09 13.97 16.89
N ASP A 89 -4.50 14.90 17.63
CA ASP A 89 -3.66 15.99 17.11
C ASP A 89 -2.47 15.49 16.26
N PHE A 90 -2.03 14.25 16.44
CA PHE A 90 -0.85 13.70 15.76
C PHE A 90 -1.12 12.42 14.97
N GLU A 91 -2.39 12.03 14.77
CA GLU A 91 -2.68 11.01 13.77
C GLU A 91 -2.38 11.56 12.37
N ASP A 92 -1.71 10.75 11.56
CA ASP A 92 -1.37 11.08 10.19
C ASP A 92 -2.51 10.69 9.21
N VAL A 93 -2.49 11.25 8.01
CA VAL A 93 -3.34 10.79 6.91
C VAL A 93 -2.97 9.36 6.50
N SER A 94 -4.00 8.54 6.34
CA SER A 94 -3.91 7.17 5.84
C SER A 94 -4.44 7.06 4.42
N PHE A 95 -4.01 6.02 3.70
CA PHE A 95 -4.45 5.79 2.33
C PHE A 95 -4.92 4.35 2.13
N TYR A 96 -5.91 4.17 1.26
CA TYR A 96 -6.51 2.88 0.98
C TYR A 96 -6.82 2.73 -0.51
N LEU A 97 -6.86 1.48 -0.99
CA LEU A 97 -7.57 1.13 -2.22
C LEU A 97 -8.91 0.51 -1.88
N MET A 98 -9.96 0.97 -2.55
CA MET A 98 -11.30 0.42 -2.45
C MET A 98 -11.77 -0.17 -3.78
N LYS A 99 -12.54 -1.26 -3.69
CA LYS A 99 -13.26 -1.86 -4.81
C LYS A 99 -14.59 -2.39 -4.31
N ASP A 100 -15.66 -2.13 -5.04
CA ASP A 100 -17.04 -2.52 -4.66
C ASP A 100 -17.41 -2.11 -3.23
N SER A 101 -17.05 -0.88 -2.85
CA SER A 101 -17.25 -0.30 -1.51
C SER A 101 -16.52 -1.04 -0.37
N LYS A 102 -15.53 -1.88 -0.68
CA LYS A 102 -14.70 -2.57 0.31
C LYS A 102 -13.26 -2.10 0.22
N VAL A 103 -12.61 -1.94 1.36
CA VAL A 103 -11.16 -1.74 1.41
C VAL A 103 -10.48 -3.05 1.03
N ILE A 104 -9.64 -3.00 0.00
CA ILE A 104 -8.88 -4.15 -0.50
C ILE A 104 -7.37 -4.00 -0.26
N TYR A 105 -6.91 -2.80 0.10
CA TYR A 105 -5.52 -2.52 0.42
C TYR A 105 -5.41 -1.33 1.38
N SER A 106 -4.47 -1.42 2.31
CA SER A 106 -4.06 -0.32 3.19
C SER A 106 -2.60 -0.01 2.90
N PHE A 107 -2.30 1.25 2.62
CA PHE A 107 -0.93 1.67 2.37
C PHE A 107 -0.12 1.69 3.67
N PRO A 108 1.21 1.47 3.62
CA PRO A 108 2.05 1.55 4.79
C PRO A 108 2.06 2.97 5.38
N TYR A 109 2.05 3.07 6.71
CA TYR A 109 2.24 4.34 7.40
C TYR A 109 3.67 4.85 7.22
N TYR A 110 3.83 6.18 7.28
CA TYR A 110 5.16 6.80 7.23
C TYR A 110 5.97 6.52 8.50
N CYS A 111 5.35 6.76 9.65
CA CYS A 111 5.90 6.51 10.98
C CYS A 111 5.12 5.41 11.71
N GLU A 112 5.75 4.85 12.74
CA GLU A 112 5.13 3.85 13.61
C GLU A 112 3.82 4.40 14.22
N ASN A 113 2.81 3.54 14.35
CA ASN A 113 1.50 3.88 14.93
C ASN A 113 0.76 5.04 14.23
N ASN A 114 1.11 5.36 12.97
CA ASN A 114 0.50 6.44 12.20
C ASN A 114 0.60 7.81 12.88
N LYS A 115 1.75 8.11 13.51
CA LYS A 115 1.97 9.36 14.26
C LYS A 115 2.92 10.35 13.58
N THR A 116 2.60 11.64 13.70
CA THR A 116 3.36 12.74 13.07
C THR A 116 4.25 13.54 14.03
N ASP A 117 4.10 13.31 15.33
CA ASP A 117 4.73 14.05 16.44
C ASP A 117 6.27 14.12 16.37
N THR A 118 6.90 13.10 15.77
CA THR A 118 8.36 12.99 15.65
C THR A 118 8.94 13.46 14.33
N TYR A 119 8.12 13.73 13.30
CA TYR A 119 8.64 14.02 11.95
C TYR A 119 8.10 15.30 11.30
N ALA A 120 6.83 15.67 11.50
CA ALA A 120 6.22 16.82 10.83
C ALA A 120 5.53 17.78 11.79
N GLY A 121 4.35 17.42 12.28
CA GLY A 121 3.47 18.31 13.03
C GLY A 121 2.00 17.93 12.81
N LEU A 122 1.08 18.86 13.03
CA LEU A 122 -0.35 18.60 12.87
C LEU A 122 -0.70 18.46 11.38
N PHE A 123 -1.48 17.46 11.03
CA PHE A 123 -2.04 17.33 9.68
C PHE A 123 -2.93 18.55 9.36
N ASP A 124 -2.73 19.18 8.21
CA ASP A 124 -3.58 20.26 7.69
C ASP A 124 -4.45 19.76 6.54
N SER A 125 -3.82 19.26 5.48
CA SER A 125 -4.54 18.86 4.26
C SER A 125 -3.74 17.92 3.39
N VAL A 126 -4.44 17.16 2.54
CA VAL A 126 -3.84 16.57 1.33
C VAL A 126 -4.02 17.59 0.21
N GLU A 127 -2.90 18.07 -0.34
CA GLU A 127 -2.92 19.11 -1.38
C GLU A 127 -3.11 18.50 -2.77
N SER A 128 -2.43 17.39 -3.05
CA SER A 128 -2.55 16.72 -4.35
C SER A 128 -2.14 15.25 -4.27
N VAL A 129 -2.72 14.44 -5.16
CA VAL A 129 -2.34 13.05 -5.41
C VAL A 129 -2.00 12.89 -6.89
N GLY A 130 -0.81 12.38 -7.18
CA GLY A 130 -0.33 12.06 -8.51
C GLY A 130 -0.11 10.57 -8.69
N PHE A 131 -0.58 10.04 -9.81
CA PHE A 131 -0.28 8.67 -10.25
C PHE A 131 0.75 8.75 -11.39
N ARG A 132 2.01 8.40 -11.11
CA ARG A 132 3.17 8.64 -11.97
C ARG A 132 4.15 7.48 -11.83
N ASP A 133 4.78 7.09 -12.93
CA ASP A 133 5.92 6.17 -12.89
C ASP A 133 7.17 7.00 -12.54
N VAL A 134 7.68 6.88 -11.30
CA VAL A 134 8.82 7.67 -10.82
C VAL A 134 10.14 6.91 -10.84
N ASN A 135 10.10 5.58 -10.93
CA ASN A 135 11.28 4.72 -10.94
C ASN A 135 11.55 4.05 -12.32
N ASN A 136 10.74 4.37 -13.33
CA ASN A 136 10.80 3.88 -14.70
C ASN A 136 10.61 2.37 -14.87
N ASP A 137 9.80 1.75 -14.00
CA ASP A 137 9.45 0.33 -14.11
C ASP A 137 8.17 0.06 -14.93
N ASN A 138 7.53 1.12 -15.44
CA ASN A 138 6.24 1.12 -16.15
C ASN A 138 5.01 0.81 -15.29
N LEU A 139 5.13 0.86 -13.96
CA LEU A 139 4.01 0.85 -13.03
C LEU A 139 3.72 2.28 -12.56
N LYS A 140 2.44 2.55 -12.25
CA LYS A 140 2.06 3.84 -11.67
C LYS A 140 2.33 3.80 -10.17
N ASP A 141 3.32 4.54 -9.73
CA ASP A 141 3.53 4.89 -8.34
C ASP A 141 2.54 5.99 -7.91
N ILE A 142 2.50 6.25 -6.60
CA ILE A 142 1.65 7.28 -6.03
C ILE A 142 2.52 8.29 -5.30
N ILE A 143 2.37 9.56 -5.69
CA ILE A 143 2.96 10.72 -5.00
C ILE A 143 1.81 11.47 -4.34
N VAL A 144 1.93 11.77 -3.06
CA VAL A 144 0.96 12.61 -2.32
C VAL A 144 1.69 13.81 -1.74
N ILE A 145 1.16 15.00 -1.96
CA ILE A 145 1.63 16.22 -1.29
C ILE A 145 0.71 16.47 -0.10
N ILE A 146 1.30 16.51 1.09
CA ILE A 146 0.59 16.65 2.35
C ILE A 146 1.13 17.88 3.07
N ASN A 147 0.21 18.73 3.51
CA ASN A 147 0.54 19.94 4.26
C ASN A 147 0.43 19.68 5.76
N TYR A 148 1.43 20.17 6.52
CA TYR A 148 1.46 20.08 7.97
C TYR A 148 1.71 21.44 8.63
N ILE A 149 1.10 21.65 9.79
CA ILE A 149 1.40 22.76 10.70
C ILE A 149 2.51 22.33 11.66
N THR A 150 3.67 22.99 11.56
CA THR A 150 4.89 22.56 12.29
C THR A 150 5.26 23.45 13.48
N GLY A 151 4.47 24.49 13.79
CA GLY A 151 4.80 25.41 14.88
C GLY A 151 3.64 26.27 15.36
N ALA A 152 3.95 27.19 16.28
CA ALA A 152 2.98 28.14 16.85
C ALA A 152 3.22 29.57 16.35
N GLY A 153 2.19 30.41 16.44
CA GLY A 153 2.21 31.81 15.99
C GLY A 153 2.04 31.96 14.46
N PRO A 154 1.96 33.19 13.92
CA PRO A 154 1.55 33.43 12.54
C PRO A 154 2.38 32.69 11.48
N GLN A 155 3.69 32.55 11.71
CA GLN A 155 4.60 31.83 10.80
C GLN A 155 4.60 30.31 11.03
N GLY A 156 4.33 29.86 12.25
CA GLY A 156 4.24 28.42 12.58
C GLY A 156 2.94 27.78 12.11
N MET A 157 1.89 28.59 11.92
CA MET A 157 0.58 28.19 11.41
C MET A 157 0.47 28.23 9.88
N VAL A 158 1.57 28.49 9.17
CA VAL A 158 1.61 28.35 7.70
C VAL A 158 1.84 26.87 7.40
N PRO A 159 0.93 26.19 6.68
CA PRO A 159 1.13 24.80 6.30
C PRO A 159 2.35 24.64 5.41
N ARG A 160 3.11 23.57 5.67
CA ARG A 160 4.33 23.24 4.92
C ARG A 160 4.16 21.93 4.16
N PRO A 161 4.41 21.92 2.85
CA PRO A 161 4.22 20.74 2.03
C PRO A 161 5.32 19.72 2.28
N ARG A 162 4.94 18.44 2.27
CA ARG A 162 5.84 17.29 2.24
C ARG A 162 5.34 16.25 1.27
N ALA A 163 6.27 15.61 0.57
CA ALA A 163 5.96 14.52 -0.33
C ALA A 163 5.85 13.18 0.42
N ARG A 164 4.94 12.32 -0.02
CA ARG A 164 4.87 10.90 0.33
C ARG A 164 4.82 10.09 -0.95
N ILE A 165 5.76 9.18 -1.13
CA ILE A 165 5.89 8.37 -2.34
C ILE A 165 5.71 6.90 -2.00
N PHE A 166 4.82 6.24 -2.73
CA PHE A 166 4.55 4.82 -2.68
C PHE A 166 4.91 4.20 -4.02
N LEU A 167 5.98 3.41 -4.05
CA LEU A 167 6.39 2.67 -5.23
C LEU A 167 5.53 1.43 -5.40
N ALA A 168 5.02 1.21 -6.60
CA ALA A 168 4.24 0.02 -6.92
C ALA A 168 5.16 -1.22 -7.03
N ASP A 169 4.74 -2.34 -6.45
CA ASP A 169 5.33 -3.65 -6.70
C ASP A 169 4.21 -4.67 -6.75
N LYS A 170 3.75 -4.96 -7.97
CA LYS A 170 2.64 -5.87 -8.22
C LYS A 170 1.38 -5.46 -7.44
N LYS A 171 0.94 -6.30 -6.49
CA LYS A 171 -0.21 -6.06 -5.61
C LYS A 171 0.18 -5.46 -4.26
N GLU A 172 1.30 -4.77 -4.19
CA GLU A 172 1.78 -4.08 -3.00
C GLU A 172 2.33 -2.71 -3.38
N PHE A 173 2.45 -1.86 -2.36
CA PHE A 173 3.08 -0.55 -2.45
C PHE A 173 4.09 -0.40 -1.32
N HIS A 174 5.29 0.05 -1.66
CA HIS A 174 6.37 0.27 -0.72
C HIS A 174 6.60 1.76 -0.51
N LEU A 175 6.66 2.18 0.75
CA LEU A 175 6.99 3.56 1.08
C LEU A 175 8.46 3.84 0.71
N ALA A 176 8.68 4.76 -0.23
CA ALA A 176 10.01 5.11 -0.71
C ALA A 176 10.72 6.12 0.22
N LYS A 177 11.11 5.67 1.42
CA LYS A 177 11.75 6.53 2.42
C LYS A 177 12.97 7.27 1.88
N ASP A 178 13.83 6.58 1.14
CA ASP A 178 15.05 7.16 0.57
C ASP A 178 14.73 8.31 -0.41
N LEU A 179 13.70 8.16 -1.25
CA LEU A 179 13.26 9.24 -2.14
C LEU A 179 12.63 10.38 -1.35
N ILE A 180 11.83 10.09 -0.33
CA ILE A 180 11.17 11.12 0.48
C ILE A 180 12.21 11.95 1.26
N GLU A 181 13.21 11.31 1.85
CA GLU A 181 14.32 11.97 2.55
C GLU A 181 15.10 12.85 1.59
N ASP A 182 15.47 12.31 0.44
CA ASP A 182 16.19 13.05 -0.60
C ASP A 182 15.45 14.29 -1.10
N LEU A 183 14.14 14.20 -1.36
CA LEU A 183 13.32 15.36 -1.74
C LEU A 183 13.27 16.38 -0.60
N THR A 184 13.16 15.92 0.65
CA THR A 184 13.12 16.80 1.83
C THR A 184 14.43 17.56 2.03
N GLU A 185 15.56 16.95 1.70
CA GLU A 185 16.88 17.56 1.86
C GLU A 185 17.27 18.48 0.70
N ASN A 186 16.80 18.19 -0.51
CA ASN A 186 17.35 18.79 -1.74
C ASN A 186 16.37 19.66 -2.55
N MET A 187 15.08 19.67 -2.23
CA MET A 187 14.10 20.55 -2.88
C MET A 187 13.64 21.66 -1.94
N ASP A 188 13.46 22.87 -2.49
CA ASP A 188 12.85 23.97 -1.75
C ASP A 188 11.36 23.69 -1.50
N GLU A 189 10.83 24.07 -0.32
CA GLU A 189 9.42 23.85 0.04
C GLU A 189 8.43 24.37 -1.03
N LYS A 190 8.75 25.48 -1.71
CA LYS A 190 7.92 26.08 -2.78
C LYS A 190 7.83 25.24 -4.06
N ASP A 191 8.77 24.32 -4.25
CA ASP A 191 8.87 23.45 -5.43
C ASP A 191 8.38 22.02 -5.10
N ILE A 192 7.85 21.79 -3.88
CA ILE A 192 7.23 20.51 -3.50
C ILE A 192 5.82 20.43 -4.11
N ASN A 193 5.78 20.06 -5.39
CA ASN A 193 4.57 19.68 -6.10
C ASN A 193 4.85 18.48 -7.02
N ILE A 194 3.79 17.85 -7.53
CA ILE A 194 3.88 16.59 -8.28
C ILE A 194 4.79 16.71 -9.51
N ASP A 195 4.67 17.80 -10.27
CA ASP A 195 5.37 17.95 -11.54
C ASP A 195 6.86 18.24 -11.32
N ASP A 196 7.19 19.14 -10.40
CA ASP A 196 8.58 19.47 -10.06
C ASP A 196 9.31 18.28 -9.39
N ILE A 197 8.63 17.50 -8.55
CA ILE A 197 9.19 16.24 -8.00
C ILE A 197 9.49 15.27 -9.15
N CYS A 198 8.56 15.11 -10.09
CA CYS A 198 8.76 14.22 -11.24
C CYS A 198 9.92 14.68 -12.13
N GLU A 199 10.10 15.99 -12.31
CA GLU A 199 11.25 16.55 -13.04
C GLU A 199 12.56 16.32 -12.28
N TYR A 200 12.58 16.57 -10.97
CA TYR A 200 13.72 16.35 -10.11
C TYR A 200 14.21 14.90 -10.18
N LEU A 201 13.29 13.93 -10.03
CA LEU A 201 13.62 12.50 -10.02
C LEU A 201 14.12 12.00 -11.39
N LYS A 202 13.64 12.55 -12.51
CA LYS A 202 14.12 12.19 -13.86
C LYS A 202 15.57 12.61 -14.12
N ASN A 203 16.06 13.61 -13.41
CA ASN A 203 17.39 14.18 -13.61
C ASN A 203 18.46 13.56 -12.71
N LYS A 204 18.11 12.51 -11.96
CA LYS A 204 19.03 11.69 -11.17
C LYS A 204 19.50 10.45 -11.91
#